data_AF-A0AB39TX01-F1
#
_entry.id   AF-A0AB39TX01-F1
#
_cell.length_a   1.000
_cell.length_b   1.000
_cell.length_c   1.000
_cell.angle_alpha   90.00
_cell.angle_beta   90.00
_cell.angle_gamma   90.00
#
_symmetry.space_group_name_H-M   'P 1'
#
loop_
_entity.id
_entity.type
_entity.pdbx_description
1 polymer ?
#
loop_
_entity_poly.entity_id
_entity_poly.type
_entity_poly.pdbx_seq_one_letter_code
_entity_poly.pdbx_strand_id
1 'polypeptide(L)' 'MSDTDLPADLLELQRRWYEAETAWASDPPEKTKAAFTAVGAELHAHPHWAGVENRHQAAMKLKEAARAAA' A
#
# COMPACT_ATOMS: atom_id res chain seq x y z
N MET A 1 12.76 13.96 10.69
CA MET A 1 13.03 12.85 9.76
C MET A 1 12.22 11.68 10.27
N SER A 2 11.08 11.39 9.64
CA SER A 2 10.18 10.32 10.10
C SER A 2 10.80 8.99 9.68
N ASP A 3 11.68 8.48 10.54
CA ASP A 3 12.32 7.18 10.42
C ASP A 3 11.26 6.10 10.67
N THR A 4 10.46 5.87 9.64
CA THR A 4 9.61 4.70 9.58
C THR A 4 10.49 3.67 8.90
N ASP A 5 10.98 2.70 9.68
CA ASP A 5 11.82 1.56 9.27
C ASP A 5 11.03 0.59 8.34
N LEU A 6 10.28 1.17 7.41
CA LEU A 6 9.49 0.49 6.41
C LEU A 6 10.33 0.41 5.14
N PRO A 7 10.39 -0.76 4.51
CA PRO A 7 11.04 -0.90 3.22
C PRO A 7 10.53 0.13 2.21
N ALA A 8 11.43 0.76 1.47
CA ALA A 8 11.08 1.77 0.47
C ALA A 8 10.16 1.18 -0.61
N ASP A 9 10.43 -0.06 -1.03
CA ASP A 9 9.58 -0.84 -1.94
C ASP A 9 8.14 -1.02 -1.42
N LEU A 10 7.96 -1.30 -0.12
CA LEU A 10 6.66 -1.43 0.52
C LEU A 10 5.90 -0.09 0.55
N LEU A 11 6.61 1.01 0.80
CA LEU A 11 6.05 2.36 0.72
C LEU A 11 5.63 2.71 -0.71
N GLU A 12 6.43 2.37 -1.71
CA GLU A 12 6.08 2.55 -3.12
C GLU A 12 4.86 1.70 -3.52
N LEU A 13 4.78 0.44 -3.08
CA LEU A 13 3.60 -0.42 -3.28
C LEU A 13 2.34 0.19 -2.65
N GLN A 14 2.43 0.70 -1.42
CA GLN A 14 1.30 1.36 -0.76
C GLN A 14 0.84 2.61 -1.51
N ARG A 15 1.77 3.41 -2.05
CA ARG A 15 1.44 4.59 -2.87
C ARG A 15 0.74 4.21 -4.16
N ARG A 16 1.29 3.24 -4.90
CA ARG A 16 0.69 2.73 -6.15
C ARG A 16 -0.71 2.16 -5.91
N TRP A 17 -0.91 1.50 -4.77
CA TRP A 17 -2.23 1.02 -4.35
C TRP A 17 -3.21 2.18 -4.13
N TYR A 18 -2.76 3.26 -3.46
CA TYR A 18 -3.56 4.46 -3.26
C TYR A 18 -3.93 5.18 -4.56
N GLU A 19 -2.97 5.30 -5.48
CA GLU A 19 -3.21 5.87 -6.81
C GLU A 19 -4.24 5.03 -7.58
N ALA A 20 -4.10 3.70 -7.54
CA ALA A 20 -5.05 2.78 -8.15
C ALA A 20 -6.46 2.83 -7.50
N GLU A 21 -6.54 2.95 -6.18
CA GLU A 21 -7.79 3.14 -5.42
C GLU A 21 -8.47 4.46 -5.82
N THR A 22 -7.71 5.55 -5.89
CA THR A 22 -8.22 6.88 -6.26
C THR A 22 -8.68 6.91 -7.72
N ALA A 23 -7.92 6.29 -8.62
CA ALA A 23 -8.29 6.13 -10.02
C ALA A 23 -9.56 5.31 -10.16
N TRP A 24 -9.69 4.20 -9.42
CA TRP A 24 -10.91 3.37 -9.40
C TRP A 24 -12.12 4.11 -8.80
N ALA A 25 -11.93 4.89 -7.74
CA ALA A 25 -13.01 5.68 -7.13
C ALA A 25 -13.51 6.79 -8.07
N SER A 26 -12.63 7.34 -8.92
CA SER A 26 -12.95 8.40 -9.87
C SER A 26 -13.58 7.85 -11.16
N ASP A 27 -13.13 6.69 -11.62
CA ASP A 27 -13.68 5.95 -12.74
C ASP A 27 -13.65 4.46 -12.37
N PRO A 28 -14.81 3.81 -12.12
CA PRO A 28 -14.85 2.43 -11.64
C PRO A 28 -15.07 1.36 -12.75
N PRO A 29 -14.35 1.31 -13.89
CA PRO A 29 -14.44 0.16 -14.77
C PRO A 29 -13.64 -1.04 -14.23
N GLU A 30 -13.91 -2.21 -14.80
CA GLU A 30 -13.27 -3.47 -14.42
C GLU A 30 -11.74 -3.43 -14.55
N LYS A 31 -11.20 -2.58 -15.44
CA LYS A 31 -9.75 -2.42 -15.67
C LYS A 31 -9.03 -1.76 -14.48
N THR A 32 -9.60 -0.72 -13.86
CA THR A 32 -8.98 -0.06 -12.70
C THR A 32 -9.11 -0.92 -11.46
N LYS A 33 -10.21 -1.69 -11.32
CA LYS A 33 -10.35 -2.72 -10.28
C LYS A 33 -9.28 -3.82 -10.39
N ALA A 34 -8.96 -4.28 -11.60
CA ALA A 34 -7.91 -5.28 -11.80
C ALA A 34 -6.53 -4.75 -11.37
N ALA A 35 -6.20 -3.50 -11.71
CA ALA A 35 -4.95 -2.87 -11.30
C ALA A 35 -4.87 -2.71 -9.76
N PHE A 36 -5.93 -2.22 -9.13
CA PHE A 36 -6.03 -2.12 -7.67
C PHE A 36 -5.87 -3.48 -6.98
N THR A 37 -6.50 -4.53 -7.50
CA THR A 37 -6.44 -5.88 -6.94
C THR A 37 -5.05 -6.49 -7.09
N ALA A 38 -4.39 -6.28 -8.24
CA ALA A 38 -3.04 -6.77 -8.48
C ALA A 38 -2.02 -6.15 -7.52
N VAL A 39 -2.03 -4.81 -7.40
CA VAL A 39 -1.12 -4.10 -6.48
C VAL A 39 -1.42 -4.46 -5.02
N GLY A 40 -2.70 -4.66 -4.66
CA GLY A 40 -3.07 -5.15 -3.33
C GLY A 40 -2.52 -6.55 -3.03
N ALA A 41 -2.54 -7.45 -4.01
CA ALA A 41 -1.95 -8.79 -3.86
C ALA A 41 -0.43 -8.73 -3.69
N GLU A 42 0.27 -7.90 -4.48
CA GLU A 42 1.72 -7.67 -4.34
C GLU A 42 2.06 -7.08 -2.97
N LEU A 43 1.27 -6.10 -2.50
CA LEU A 43 1.41 -5.53 -1.18
C LEU A 43 1.29 -6.62 -0.11
N HIS A 44 0.24 -7.44 -0.13
CA HIS A 44 0.03 -8.50 0.87
C HIS A 44 1.04 -9.66 0.78
N ALA A 45 1.64 -9.89 -0.39
CA ALA A 45 2.69 -10.89 -0.57
C ALA A 45 4.08 -10.43 -0.11
N HIS A 46 4.23 -9.15 0.26
CA HIS A 46 5.52 -8.59 0.62
C HIS A 46 6.15 -9.30 1.85
N PRO A 47 7.44 -9.68 1.82
CA PRO A 47 8.11 -10.40 2.92
C PRO A 47 8.09 -9.65 4.25
N HIS A 48 7.94 -8.32 4.24
CA HIS A 48 7.70 -7.54 5.46
C HIS A 48 6.55 -8.09 6.31
N TRP A 49 5.47 -8.60 5.67
CA TRP A 49 4.29 -9.14 6.36
C TRP A 49 4.52 -10.48 7.07
N ALA A 50 5.63 -11.16 6.79
CA ALA A 50 6.01 -12.41 7.44
C ALA A 50 6.63 -12.18 8.82
N GLY A 51 7.26 -11.02 9.04
CA GLY A 51 7.94 -10.67 10.30
C GLY A 51 7.14 -9.79 11.26
N VAL A 52 5.98 -9.27 10.83
CA VAL A 52 5.14 -8.39 11.67
C VAL A 52 4.15 -9.19 12.50
N GLU A 53 4.25 -9.07 13.83
CA GLU A 53 3.33 -9.68 14.79
C GLU A 53 1.91 -9.10 14.69
N ASN A 54 1.79 -7.81 14.36
CA ASN A 54 0.51 -7.13 14.21
C ASN A 54 0.38 -6.45 12.85
N ARG A 55 -0.15 -7.21 11.87
CA ARG A 55 -0.38 -6.75 10.50
C ARG A 55 -1.28 -5.52 10.42
N HIS A 56 -2.27 -5.40 11.30
CA HIS A 56 -3.19 -4.25 11.29
C HIS A 56 -2.46 -2.96 11.70
N GLN A 57 -1.69 -3.00 12.79
CA GLN A 57 -0.86 -1.87 13.21
C GLN A 57 0.20 -1.50 12.18
N ALA A 58 0.87 -2.50 11.59
CA ALA A 58 1.85 -2.27 10.52
C ALA A 58 1.21 -1.63 9.27
N ALA A 59 0.01 -2.06 8.88
CA ALA A 59 -0.74 -1.44 7.79
C ALA A 59 -1.15 0.01 8.09
N MET A 60 -1.55 0.32 9.32
CA MET A 60 -1.86 1.70 9.71
C MET A 60 -0.63 2.60 9.65
N LYS A 61 0.51 2.15 10.18
CA LYS A 61 1.79 2.88 10.08
C LYS A 61 2.23 3.08 8.63
N LEU A 62 2.08 2.06 7.79
CA LEU A 62 2.40 2.12 6.37
C LEU A 62 1.52 3.15 5.64
N LYS A 63 0.22 3.17 5.94
CA LYS A 63 -0.73 4.15 5.43
C LYS A 63 -0.38 5.58 5.88
N GLU A 64 -0.05 5.76 7.15
CA GLU A 64 0.37 7.06 7.69
C GLU A 64 1.67 7.55 7.04
N ALA A 65 2.66 6.69 6.89
CA ALA A 65 3.94 7.02 6.26
C ALA A 65 3.79 7.34 4.76
N ALA A 66 2.99 6.55 4.03
CA ALA A 66 2.69 6.83 2.63
C ALA A 66 1.98 8.17 2.45
N ARG A 67 1.07 8.53 3.38
CA ARG A 67 0.33 9.81 3.36
C ARG A 67 1.18 11.01 3.79
N ALA A 68 2.08 10.84 4.75
CA ALA A 68 2.95 11.92 5.22
C ALA A 68 4.04 12.30 4.20
N ALA A 69 4.33 11.39 3.27
CA ALA A 69 5.36 11.55 2.25
C ALA A 69 4.79 11.84 0.85
N ALA A 70 3.48 12.10 0.75
CA ALA A 70 2.77 12.56 -0.45
C ALA A 70 2.33 14.03 -0.25
#